data_AF-A0A1F6MGD8-F1
#
_entry.id   AF-A0A1F6MGD8-F1
#
_cell.length_a   1.000
_cell.length_b   1.000
_cell.length_c   1.000
_cell.angle_alpha   90.00
_cell.angle_beta   90.00
_cell.angle_gamma   90.00
#
_symmetry.space_group_name_H-M   'P 1'
#
loop_
_entity.id
_entity.type
_entity.pdbx_description
1 polymer ?
#
loop_
_entity_poly.entity_id
_entity_poly.type
_entity_poly.pdbx_seq_one_letter_code
_entity_poly.pdbx_strand_id
1 'polypeptide(L)'
;MVIVFGGENVYYTGISLLFSQPEFRDYAHTVEMSAIFDHCEERMDDLYGALDASETKVLIGAKNPLGEACSLVGSRVNDDDIFAILGPMRMDYSQNVGLMNHIHALI
;
A
#
# COMPACT_ATOMS: atom_id res chain seq x y z
N MET A 1 2.30 -3.67 -6.10
CA MET A 1 1.08 -3.02 -6.64
C MET A 1 1.10 -1.57 -6.19
N VAL A 2 0.69 -0.62 -7.03
CA VAL A 2 0.62 0.80 -6.67
C VAL A 2 -0.82 1.16 -6.33
N ILE A 3 -1.01 1.95 -5.27
CA ILE A 3 -2.29 2.46 -4.80
C ILE A 3 -2.15 3.97 -4.59
N VAL A 4 -3.15 4.71 -5.06
CA VAL A 4 -3.31 6.13 -4.81
C VAL A 4 -4.69 6.34 -4.22
N PHE A 5 -4.74 7.00 -3.07
CA PHE A 5 -5.98 7.49 -2.47
C PHE A 5 -6.03 9.00 -2.69
N GLY A 6 -7.15 9.51 -3.20
CA GLY A 6 -7.35 10.95 -3.36
C GLY A 6 -8.81 11.33 -3.23
N GLY A 7 -9.13 12.12 -2.21
CA GLY A 7 -10.50 12.40 -1.81
C GLY A 7 -11.30 11.11 -1.57
N GLU A 8 -12.42 10.95 -2.30
CA GLU A 8 -13.27 9.75 -2.23
C GLU A 8 -12.91 8.67 -3.26
N ASN A 9 -11.76 8.77 -3.94
CA ASN A 9 -11.39 7.84 -5.01
C ASN A 9 -10.14 7.03 -4.67
N VAL A 10 -10.18 5.74 -5.01
CA VAL A 10 -9.02 4.84 -4.95
C VAL A 10 -8.63 4.41 -6.35
N TYR A 11 -7.40 4.75 -6.75
CA TYR A 11 -6.79 4.28 -7.99
C TYR A 11 -5.75 3.22 -7.68
N TYR A 12 -5.78 2.10 -8.40
CA TYR A 12 -4.78 1.05 -8.21
C TYR A 12 -4.38 0.36 -9.50
N THR A 13 -3.16 -0.17 -9.51
CA THR A 13 -2.65 -0.97 -10.62
C THR A 13 -1.63 -2.02 -10.17
N GLY A 14 -1.50 -3.10 -10.96
CA GLY A 14 -0.56 -4.18 -10.69
C GLY A 14 -1.12 -5.31 -9.82
N ILE A 15 -2.44 -5.46 -9.72
CA ILE A 15 -3.09 -6.58 -9.03
C ILE A 15 -2.67 -7.93 -9.62
N SER A 16 -2.61 -8.05 -10.95
CA SER A 16 -2.18 -9.28 -11.62
C SER A 16 -0.74 -9.68 -11.25
N LEU A 17 0.16 -8.71 -11.13
CA LEU A 17 1.54 -8.92 -10.70
C LEU A 17 1.64 -9.29 -9.22
N LEU A 18 0.73 -8.78 -8.39
CA LEU A 18 0.66 -9.11 -6.98
C LEU A 18 0.21 -10.56 -6.78
N PHE A 19 -0.87 -10.97 -7.43
CA PHE A 19 -1.38 -12.34 -7.34
C PHE A 19 -0.48 -13.38 -8.05
N SER A 20 0.47 -12.95 -8.89
CA SER A 20 1.47 -13.87 -9.46
C SER A 20 2.59 -14.23 -8.48
N GLN A 21 2.70 -13.54 -7.33
CA GLN A 21 3.72 -13.83 -6.33
C GLN A 21 3.45 -15.18 -5.63
N PRO A 22 4.50 -15.91 -5.21
CA PRO A 22 4.36 -17.21 -4.55
C PRO A 22 3.44 -17.20 -3.32
N GLU A 23 3.42 -16.09 -2.57
CA GLU A 23 2.64 -15.89 -1.35
C GLU A 23 1.13 -16.01 -1.59
N PHE A 24 0.64 -15.67 -2.79
CA PHE A 24 -0.79 -15.71 -3.12
C PHE A 24 -1.20 -16.99 -3.86
N ARG A 25 -0.34 -18.02 -3.89
CA ARG A 25 -0.72 -19.35 -4.37
C ARG A 25 -1.61 -20.09 -3.38
N ASP A 26 -1.59 -19.70 -2.11
CA ASP A 26 -2.55 -20.16 -1.12
C ASP A 26 -3.86 -19.37 -1.29
N TYR A 27 -4.96 -20.11 -1.35
CA TYR A 27 -6.31 -19.56 -1.43
C TYR A 27 -6.62 -18.65 -0.23
N ALA A 28 -6.10 -18.98 0.96
CA ALA A 28 -6.32 -18.19 2.17
C ALA A 28 -5.76 -16.76 2.01
N HIS A 29 -4.53 -16.62 1.51
CA HIS A 29 -3.92 -15.31 1.27
C HIS A 29 -4.61 -14.52 0.17
N THR A 30 -5.18 -15.20 -0.83
CA THR A 30 -5.96 -14.54 -1.88
C THR A 30 -7.26 -13.94 -1.33
N VAL A 31 -7.98 -14.68 -0.49
CA VAL A 31 -9.23 -14.21 0.15
C VAL A 31 -8.96 -13.08 1.14
N GLU A 32 -7.89 -13.20 1.92
CA GLU A 32 -7.49 -12.15 2.85
C GLU A 32 -7.14 -10.85 2.10
N MET A 33 -6.53 -10.97 0.92
CA MET A 33 -6.22 -9.83 0.07
C MET A 33 -7.46 -9.22 -0.59
N SER A 34 -8.45 -10.01 -1.01
CA SER A 34 -9.70 -9.45 -1.53
C SER A 34 -10.43 -8.59 -0.48
N ALA A 35 -10.36 -9.00 0.80
CA ALA A 35 -10.91 -8.21 1.90
C ALA A 35 -10.18 -6.88 2.15
N ILE A 36 -8.93 -6.73 1.69
CA ILE A 36 -8.24 -5.43 1.70
C ILE A 36 -8.91 -4.48 0.69
N PHE A 37 -9.29 -4.98 -0.49
CA PHE A 37 -9.93 -4.19 -1.52
C PHE A 37 -11.37 -3.81 -1.18
N ASP A 38 -12.15 -4.75 -0.62
CA ASP A 38 -13.54 -4.52 -0.25
C ASP A 38 -13.69 -3.45 0.85
N HIS A 39 -12.69 -3.33 1.73
CA HIS A 39 -12.71 -2.42 2.90
C HIS A 39 -11.64 -1.31 2.80
N CYS A 40 -11.15 -1.04 1.59
CA CYS A 40 -10.04 -0.11 1.38
C CYS A 40 -10.42 1.33 1.80
N GLU A 41 -11.63 1.77 1.43
CA GLU A 41 -12.17 3.10 1.74
C GLU A 41 -12.39 3.27 3.25
N GLU A 42 -12.86 2.23 3.94
CA GLU A 42 -13.10 2.25 5.39
C GLU A 42 -11.80 2.40 6.21
N ARG A 43 -10.66 1.98 5.64
CA ARG A 43 -9.34 2.02 6.27
C ARG A 43 -8.53 3.26 5.89
N MET A 44 -9.13 4.18 5.15
CA MET A 44 -8.45 5.37 4.65
C MET A 44 -8.01 6.29 5.78
N ASP A 45 -8.87 6.53 6.78
CA ASP A 45 -8.54 7.37 7.95
C ASP A 45 -7.36 6.80 8.75
N ASP A 46 -7.34 5.48 8.96
CA ASP A 46 -6.23 4.80 9.64
C ASP A 46 -4.92 4.93 8.85
N LEU A 47 -5.01 4.86 7.51
CA LEU A 47 -3.87 5.04 6.63
C LEU A 47 -3.35 6.49 6.66
N TYR A 48 -4.24 7.49 6.67
CA TYR A 48 -3.89 8.90 6.86
C TYR A 48 -3.15 9.14 8.19
N GLY A 49 -3.63 8.51 9.27
CA GLY A 49 -3.00 8.61 10.59
C GLY A 49 -1.63 7.91 10.68
N ALA A 50 -1.39 6.89 9.86
CA ALA A 50 -0.14 6.11 9.89
C ALA A 50 0.98 6.69 9.00
N LEU A 51 0.66 7.60 8.07
CA LEU A 51 1.59 8.13 7.07
C LEU A 51 1.86 9.63 7.25
N ASP A 52 3.06 10.06 6.86
CA ASP A 52 3.50 11.45 6.93
C ASP A 52 3.69 12.05 5.52
N ALA A 53 3.50 13.37 5.40
CA ALA A 53 3.63 14.10 4.13
C ALA A 53 5.09 14.34 3.69
N SER A 54 6.06 14.15 4.59
CA SER A 54 7.47 14.45 4.35
C SER A 54 8.38 13.23 4.49
N GLU A 55 7.82 12.05 4.75
CA GLU A 55 8.60 10.85 5.00
C GLU A 55 7.90 9.59 4.46
N THR A 56 8.64 8.81 3.66
CA THR A 56 8.22 7.47 3.27
C THR A 56 8.24 6.54 4.47
N LYS A 57 7.08 5.96 4.81
CA LYS A 57 6.96 4.94 5.85
C LYS A 57 6.94 3.54 5.24
N VAL A 58 7.42 2.58 6.04
CA VAL A 58 7.34 1.15 5.74
C VAL A 58 6.55 0.47 6.86
N LEU A 59 5.37 -0.04 6.52
CA LEU A 59 4.42 -0.68 7.42
C LEU A 59 4.31 -2.15 7.05
N ILE A 60 4.71 -3.05 7.95
CA ILE A 60 4.83 -4.49 7.67
C ILE A 60 3.85 -5.25 8.56
N GLY A 61 3.03 -6.09 7.94
CA GLY A 61 2.13 -7.01 8.63
C GLY A 61 1.13 -6.28 9.52
N ALA A 62 1.09 -6.59 10.81
CA ALA A 62 0.19 -5.96 11.77
C ALA A 62 0.33 -4.42 11.89
N LYS A 63 1.39 -3.83 11.33
CA LYS A 63 1.54 -2.37 11.25
C LYS A 63 0.85 -1.76 10.03
N ASN A 64 0.47 -2.56 9.04
CA ASN A 64 -0.19 -2.10 7.82
C ASN A 64 -1.69 -1.93 8.10
N PRO A 65 -2.22 -0.69 8.07
CA PRO A 65 -3.63 -0.43 8.34
C PRO A 65 -4.55 -1.19 7.40
N LEU A 66 -4.11 -1.40 6.15
CA LEU A 66 -4.90 -2.08 5.13
C LEU A 66 -5.09 -3.58 5.38
N GLY A 67 -4.22 -4.22 6.18
CA GLY A 67 -4.35 -5.64 6.52
C GLY A 67 -3.01 -6.32 6.80
N GLU A 68 -3.05 -7.32 7.69
CA GLU A 68 -1.85 -7.95 8.24
C GLU A 68 -1.14 -8.90 7.27
N ALA A 69 -1.80 -9.40 6.21
CA ALA A 69 -1.17 -10.26 5.21
C ALA A 69 -0.15 -9.55 4.31
N CYS A 70 -0.12 -8.22 4.33
CA CYS A 70 0.64 -7.41 3.39
C CYS A 70 1.56 -6.41 4.05
N SER A 71 2.45 -5.84 3.24
CA SER A 71 3.26 -4.69 3.58
C SER A 71 2.91 -3.50 2.69
N LEU A 72 3.04 -2.32 3.27
CA LEU A 72 2.80 -1.04 2.63
C LEU A 72 4.04 -0.17 2.74
N VAL A 73 4.48 0.38 1.61
CA VAL A 73 5.48 1.45 1.54
C VAL A 73 4.81 2.67 0.97
N GLY A 74 4.68 3.75 1.73
CA GLY A 74 3.90 4.90 1.27
C GLY A 74 4.18 6.18 2.03
N SER A 75 3.68 7.28 1.48
CA SER A 75 3.71 8.61 2.08
C SER A 75 2.47 9.38 1.67
N ARG A 76 2.14 10.43 2.43
CA ARG A 76 1.20 11.45 1.96
C ARG A 76 1.91 12.31 0.91
N VAL A 77 1.22 12.59 -0.19
CA VAL A 77 1.70 13.49 -1.25
C VAL A 77 1.33 14.93 -0.93
N ASN A 78 0.11 15.12 -0.42
CA ASN A 78 -0.39 16.38 0.13
C ASN A 78 -1.33 16.03 1.31
N ASP A 79 -2.11 17.00 1.78
CA ASP A 79 -3.01 16.78 2.92
C ASP A 79 -4.10 15.73 2.64
N ASP A 80 -4.52 15.58 1.39
CA ASP A 80 -5.71 14.82 0.97
C ASP A 80 -5.40 13.64 0.02
N ASP A 81 -4.13 13.41 -0.30
CA ASP A 81 -3.68 12.35 -1.20
C ASP A 81 -2.57 11.47 -0.58
N ILE A 82 -2.73 10.16 -0.70
CA ILE A 82 -1.72 9.15 -0.32
C ILE A 82 -1.23 8.42 -1.55
N PHE A 83 0.08 8.24 -1.64
CA PHE A 83 0.70 7.33 -2.61
C PHE A 83 1.37 6.17 -1.88
N ALA A 84 1.02 4.95 -2.25
CA ALA A 84 1.49 3.75 -1.57
C ALA A 84 1.78 2.60 -2.55
N ILE A 85 2.71 1.74 -2.14
CA ILE A 85 3.04 0.48 -2.77
C ILE A 85 2.60 -0.62 -1.81
N LEU A 86 1.60 -1.40 -2.21
CA LEU A 86 1.14 -2.58 -1.49
C LEU A 86 1.79 -3.83 -2.11
N GLY A 87 2.29 -4.72 -1.24
CA GLY A 87 2.94 -5.95 -1.64
C GLY A 87 2.87 -7.03 -0.56
N PRO A 88 3.35 -8.25 -0.87
CA PRO A 88 3.52 -9.29 0.14
C PRO A 88 4.52 -8.85 1.22
N MET A 89 4.55 -9.56 2.36
CA MET A 89 5.55 -9.32 3.42
C MET A 89 7.01 -9.45 2.96
N ARG A 90 7.26 -10.12 1.82
CA ARG A 90 8.59 -10.26 1.24
C ARG A 90 8.65 -9.47 -0.07
N MET A 91 9.12 -8.23 0.03
CA MET A 91 9.33 -7.33 -1.11
C MET A 91 10.67 -6.59 -0.98
N ASP A 92 11.15 -6.00 -2.07
CA ASP A 92 12.36 -5.17 -2.04
C ASP A 92 12.05 -3.79 -1.46
N TYR A 93 12.08 -3.66 -0.13
CA TYR A 93 11.77 -2.41 0.55
C TYR A 93 12.73 -1.28 0.16
N SER A 94 14.00 -1.57 -0.08
CA SER A 94 14.98 -0.54 -0.46
C SER A 94 14.64 0.07 -1.82
N GLN A 95 14.30 -0.77 -2.79
CA GLN A 95 13.85 -0.31 -4.11
C GLN A 95 12.55 0.50 -4.00
N ASN A 96 11.57 0.02 -3.22
CA ASN A 96 10.27 0.67 -3.09
C ASN A 96 10.37 2.02 -2.37
N VAL A 97 11.20 2.15 -1.34
CA VAL A 97 11.48 3.42 -0.67
C VAL A 97 12.20 4.37 -1.62
N GLY A 98 13.18 3.88 -2.39
CA GLY A 98 13.88 4.69 -3.40
C GLY A 98 12.93 5.24 -4.47
N LEU A 99 11.99 4.41 -4.94
CA LEU A 99 10.95 4.82 -5.87
C LEU A 99 10.02 5.88 -5.26
N MET A 100 9.56 5.67 -4.02
CA MET A 100 8.70 6.63 -3.32
C MET A 100 9.39 7.99 -3.15
N ASN A 101 10.64 7.99 -2.71
CA ASN A 101 11.41 9.23 -2.54
C ASN A 101 11.64 9.94 -3.88
N HIS A 102 11.82 9.19 -4.97
CA HIS A 102 11.94 9.78 -6.31
C HIS A 102 10.63 10.41 -6.77
N ILE A 103 9.50 9.74 -6.52
CA ILE A 103 8.17 10.26 -6.81
C ILE A 103 7.93 11.55 -6.00
N HIS A 104 8.18 11.53 -4.69
CA HIS A 104 8.03 12.68 -3.80
C HIS A 104 8.85 13.90 -4.26
N ALA A 105 10.04 13.70 -4.84
CA ALA A 105 10.85 14.80 -5.37
C ALA A 105 10.33 15.41 -6.69
N LEU A 106 9.35 14.78 -7.35
CA LEU A 106 8.76 15.24 -8.62
C LEU A 106 7.44 15.99 -8.44
N ILE A 107 6.81 15.90 -7.25
CA ILE A 107 5.53 16.52 -6.90
C ILE A 107 5.78 17.70 -5.96
#